data_AF-F9LZ01-F1
#
_entry.id   AF-F9LZ01-F1
#
_cell.length_a   1.000
_cell.length_b   1.000
_cell.length_c   1.000
_cell.angle_alpha   90.00
_cell.angle_beta   90.00
_cell.angle_gamma   90.00
#
_symmetry.space_group_name_H-M   'P 1'
#
loop_
_entity.id
_entity.type
_entity.pdbx_description
1 polymer ?
#
loop_
_entity_poly.entity_id
_entity_poly.type
_entity_poly.pdbx_seq_one_letter_code
_entity_poly.pdbx_strand_id
1 'polypeptide(L)'
;MVSTIGIVSLSSGVIGEDFVKHEVDLGIQRLKDLGLNPIFLPHSQKGLDFIKDHPEARAEDLMQAFSDDSIDMILCAIGGDDTYRLLPYLFENDQLQKVIKPKIFLGFSDTTMNHLMLHKLGIKTFYGQSFLADICELDEEMLPYSLHYFKELIETGKISEIRPSDVWYEERTDFSPKALGTARISHVNTGFDLLQGNAQFEGEILGGCLESLYDIFDNSLYADSTELCKKYKLFPDLSDWEGKILLLETSQEKPKPEDFKKMLRTLKDTGIFEVISGLLVGKPMDETFYDDYKEALLDIIDNNIPIVYNLNVGHATPRAIVPFGVYAYVDAKEQVIRFDYNKNKQFLHFCAFVLIFANFYDIFLKEVNMTKQKINQIVGSIGAFIGIIVFIAYIPQIFANLQGNKAQPFQPLSAAVSCLIWVIYGWTKEPKKDWILIIPNSAGVVLGGLTFLTAL
;
A
#
# COMPACT_ATOMS: atom_id res chain seq x y z
N MET A 1 -12.77 13.03 8.14
CA MET A 1 -12.21 14.03 9.06
C MET A 1 -12.16 13.37 10.43
N VAL A 2 -10.94 13.19 10.93
CA VAL A 2 -10.65 12.60 12.25
C VAL A 2 -10.98 13.64 13.32
N SER A 3 -11.63 13.23 14.41
CA SER A 3 -11.83 14.07 15.59
C SER A 3 -11.05 13.50 16.78
N THR A 4 -11.31 12.26 17.19
CA THR A 4 -10.61 11.63 18.31
C THR A 4 -9.46 10.76 17.83
N ILE A 5 -8.28 10.96 18.40
CA ILE A 5 -7.08 10.15 18.14
C ILE A 5 -6.67 9.40 19.40
N GLY A 6 -6.68 8.07 19.32
CA GLY A 6 -6.25 7.17 20.39
C GLY A 6 -4.77 6.86 20.27
N ILE A 7 -4.00 7.15 21.31
CA ILE A 7 -2.55 6.90 21.37
C ILE A 7 -2.28 5.58 22.09
N VAL A 8 -1.57 4.66 21.43
CA VAL A 8 -1.26 3.30 21.93
C VAL A 8 0.24 3.04 22.01
N SER A 9 0.68 2.34 23.05
CA SER A 9 2.09 1.91 23.20
C SER A 9 2.20 0.41 22.95
N LEU A 10 2.36 0.03 21.68
CA LEU A 10 2.43 -1.37 21.25
C LEU A 10 3.85 -1.96 21.28
N SER A 11 4.84 -1.08 21.38
CA SER A 11 6.27 -1.42 21.42
C SER A 11 6.86 -0.90 22.73
N SER A 12 7.69 0.16 22.71
CA SER A 12 8.26 0.75 23.92
C SER A 12 7.20 1.52 24.74
N GLY A 13 7.29 1.42 26.07
CA GLY A 13 6.45 2.16 27.03
C GLY A 13 6.94 3.56 27.38
N VAL A 14 7.93 4.09 26.65
CA VAL A 14 8.69 5.29 27.04
C VAL A 14 7.84 6.54 27.27
N ILE A 15 6.69 6.69 26.59
CA ILE A 15 5.84 7.89 26.74
C ILE A 15 5.19 8.02 28.12
N GLY A 16 5.26 6.99 28.96
CA GLY A 16 4.86 7.04 30.36
C GLY A 16 5.95 7.52 31.32
N GLU A 17 7.17 7.74 30.84
CA GLU A 17 8.32 8.11 31.66
C GLU A 17 8.42 9.62 31.92
N ASP A 18 8.85 10.00 33.12
CA ASP A 18 8.97 11.41 33.51
C ASP A 18 9.93 12.21 32.62
N PHE A 19 10.99 11.57 32.10
CA PHE A 19 12.03 12.25 31.34
C PHE A 19 11.64 12.64 29.92
N VAL A 20 10.53 12.12 29.38
CA VAL A 20 9.94 12.55 28.09
C VAL A 20 8.64 13.34 28.27
N LYS A 21 8.29 13.71 29.51
CA LYS A 21 7.03 14.40 29.80
C LYS A 21 6.89 15.71 29.01
N HIS A 22 7.99 16.46 28.84
CA HIS A 22 7.98 17.71 28.09
C HIS A 22 7.66 17.51 26.59
N GLU A 23 8.15 16.43 26.00
CA GLU A 23 7.82 16.03 24.62
C GLU A 23 6.35 15.65 24.51
N VAL A 24 5.87 14.79 25.41
CA VAL A 24 4.49 14.30 25.42
C VAL A 24 3.49 15.45 25.59
N ASP A 25 3.74 16.36 26.55
CA ASP A 25 2.88 17.52 26.78
C ASP A 25 2.83 18.44 25.54
N LEU A 26 3.96 18.64 24.84
CA LEU A 26 4.02 19.39 23.58
C LEU A 26 3.22 18.70 22.47
N GLY A 27 3.38 17.40 22.30
CA GLY A 27 2.64 16.64 21.28
C GLY A 27 1.13 16.64 21.51
N ILE A 28 0.69 16.53 22.77
CA ILE A 28 -0.74 16.66 23.14
C ILE A 28 -1.27 18.03 22.72
N GLN A 29 -0.52 19.10 23.01
CA GLN A 29 -0.95 20.45 22.69
C GLN A 29 -1.06 20.64 21.18
N ARG A 30 -0.10 20.14 20.40
CA ARG A 30 -0.15 20.21 18.93
C ARG A 30 -1.34 19.47 18.33
N LEU A 31 -1.66 18.27 18.83
CA LEU A 31 -2.86 17.56 18.35
C LEU A 31 -4.14 18.37 18.63
N LYS A 32 -4.23 19.03 19.79
CA LYS A 32 -5.35 19.94 20.11
C LYS A 32 -5.38 21.16 19.20
N ASP A 33 -4.23 21.76 18.92
CA ASP A 33 -4.11 22.93 18.03
C ASP A 33 -4.45 22.58 16.57
N LEU A 34 -4.23 21.32 16.17
CA LEU A 34 -4.71 20.75 14.91
C LEU A 34 -6.21 20.42 14.90
N GLY A 35 -6.93 20.70 15.99
CA GLY A 35 -8.37 20.49 16.12
C GLY A 35 -8.78 19.06 16.51
N LEU A 36 -7.84 18.26 17.01
CA LEU A 36 -8.08 16.87 17.41
C LEU A 36 -8.28 16.75 18.92
N ASN A 37 -8.90 15.65 19.34
CA ASN A 37 -9.05 15.26 20.73
C ASN A 37 -8.14 14.05 21.03
N PRO A 38 -6.89 14.26 21.50
CA PRO A 38 -6.00 13.15 21.84
C PRO A 38 -6.43 12.48 23.14
N ILE A 39 -6.54 11.15 23.09
CA ILE A 39 -6.77 10.30 24.27
C ILE A 39 -5.69 9.21 24.33
N PHE A 40 -5.23 8.91 25.54
CA PHE A 40 -4.32 7.79 25.79
C PHE A 40 -5.15 6.56 26.15
N LEU A 41 -4.84 5.41 25.54
CA LEU A 41 -5.47 4.16 25.91
C LEU A 41 -4.99 3.73 27.31
N PRO A 42 -5.77 2.92 28.06
CA PRO A 42 -5.59 2.72 29.50
C PRO A 42 -4.21 2.24 29.96
N HIS A 43 -3.43 1.60 29.09
CA HIS A 43 -2.11 1.08 29.45
C HIS A 43 -0.96 1.89 28.84
N SER A 44 -1.21 2.66 27.78
CA SER A 44 -0.21 3.37 26.97
C SER A 44 0.80 4.26 27.73
N GLN A 45 0.45 4.79 28.92
CA GLN A 45 1.34 5.65 29.74
C GLN A 45 1.85 4.96 31.01
N LYS A 46 1.83 3.63 31.10
CA LYS A 46 2.27 2.90 32.31
C LYS A 46 3.79 2.73 32.45
N GLY A 47 4.58 3.30 31.55
CA GLY A 47 6.04 3.27 31.60
C GLY A 47 6.66 2.02 30.98
N LEU A 48 7.99 2.04 30.88
CA LEU A 48 8.82 1.03 30.21
C LEU A 48 8.62 -0.37 30.81
N ASP A 49 8.78 -0.50 32.14
CA ASP A 49 8.76 -1.80 32.82
C ASP A 49 7.40 -2.50 32.66
N PHE A 50 6.31 -1.78 32.94
CA PHE A 50 4.96 -2.35 32.80
C PHE A 50 4.69 -2.77 31.35
N ILE A 51 4.99 -1.90 30.37
CA ILE A 51 4.70 -2.20 28.97
C ILE A 51 5.55 -3.37 28.45
N LYS A 52 6.81 -3.47 28.89
CA LYS A 52 7.69 -4.59 28.53
C LYS A 52 7.18 -5.91 29.10
N ASP A 53 6.71 -5.91 30.34
CA ASP A 53 6.30 -7.13 31.03
C ASP A 53 4.87 -7.58 30.66
N HIS A 54 4.04 -6.67 30.13
CA HIS A 54 2.62 -6.92 29.86
C HIS A 54 2.22 -6.76 28.36
N PRO A 55 2.69 -7.63 27.45
CA PRO A 55 2.24 -7.63 26.05
C PRO A 55 0.72 -7.83 25.89
N GLU A 56 0.06 -8.52 26.83
CA GLU A 56 -1.39 -8.66 26.87
C GLU A 56 -2.11 -7.33 27.10
N ALA A 57 -1.54 -6.42 27.89
CA ALA A 57 -2.10 -5.10 28.12
C ALA A 57 -1.97 -4.22 26.87
N ARG A 58 -0.85 -4.33 26.15
CA ARG A 58 -0.68 -3.69 24.84
C ARG A 58 -1.72 -4.17 23.83
N ALA A 59 -1.99 -5.48 23.80
CA ALA A 59 -3.02 -6.06 22.94
C ALA A 59 -4.43 -5.60 23.32
N GLU A 60 -4.73 -5.49 24.63
CA GLU A 60 -5.99 -4.95 25.14
C GLU A 60 -6.22 -3.51 24.68
N ASP A 61 -5.20 -2.64 24.81
CA ASP A 61 -5.26 -1.25 24.32
C ASP A 61 -5.56 -1.19 22.81
N LEU A 62 -4.93 -2.05 21.99
CA LEU A 62 -5.20 -2.12 20.55
C LEU A 62 -6.63 -2.55 20.24
N MET A 63 -7.12 -3.60 20.91
CA MET A 63 -8.48 -4.10 20.71
C MET A 63 -9.52 -3.09 21.19
N GLN A 64 -9.26 -2.40 22.30
CA GLN A 64 -10.11 -1.30 22.77
C GLN A 64 -10.13 -0.17 21.73
N ALA A 65 -8.96 0.22 21.23
CA ALA A 65 -8.85 1.29 20.23
C ALA A 65 -9.64 0.97 18.94
N PHE A 66 -9.69 -0.29 18.50
CA PHE A 66 -10.53 -0.69 17.37
C PHE A 66 -12.02 -0.82 17.70
N SER A 67 -12.36 -1.36 18.88
CA SER A 67 -13.76 -1.60 19.27
C SER A 67 -14.53 -0.33 19.61
N ASP A 68 -13.86 0.68 20.16
CA ASP A 68 -14.45 1.97 20.54
C ASP A 68 -14.77 2.83 19.30
N ASP A 69 -16.07 3.02 19.05
CA ASP A 69 -16.56 3.81 17.91
C ASP A 69 -16.34 5.32 18.08
N SER A 70 -15.93 5.80 19.25
CA SER A 70 -15.58 7.21 19.48
C SER A 70 -14.17 7.58 19.04
N ILE A 71 -13.31 6.59 18.74
CA ILE A 71 -11.93 6.78 18.26
C ILE A 71 -11.93 6.71 16.73
N ASP A 72 -11.48 7.77 16.06
CA ASP A 72 -11.44 7.84 14.60
C ASP A 72 -10.08 7.38 14.01
N MET A 73 -9.02 7.51 14.80
CA MET A 73 -7.65 7.20 14.40
C MET A 73 -6.85 6.62 15.57
N ILE A 74 -6.02 5.62 15.28
CA ILE A 74 -5.07 5.01 16.20
C ILE A 74 -3.67 5.47 15.80
N LEU A 75 -2.94 6.07 16.74
CA LEU A 75 -1.58 6.55 16.56
C LEU A 75 -0.65 5.81 17.50
N CYS A 76 0.37 5.15 16.95
CA CYS A 76 1.39 4.52 17.76
C CYS A 76 2.25 5.57 18.47
N ALA A 77 2.52 5.33 19.75
CA ALA A 77 3.31 6.19 20.60
C ALA A 77 4.74 6.35 20.05
N ILE A 78 5.40 5.21 19.84
CA ILE A 78 6.78 5.07 19.35
C ILE A 78 7.01 3.61 18.92
N GLY A 79 8.13 3.33 18.25
CA GLY A 79 8.60 1.96 17.98
C GLY A 79 9.21 1.26 19.20
N GLY A 80 10.01 0.23 18.96
CA GLY A 80 10.65 -0.64 19.94
C GLY A 80 11.23 -1.86 19.22
N ASP A 81 11.05 -3.06 19.78
CA ASP A 81 11.63 -4.28 19.19
C ASP A 81 10.86 -5.58 19.50
N ASP A 82 9.68 -5.51 20.13
CA ASP A 82 9.05 -6.71 20.70
C ASP A 82 7.52 -6.74 20.58
N THR A 83 6.92 -5.96 19.67
CA THR A 83 5.47 -6.01 19.49
C THR A 83 4.99 -7.35 18.92
N TYR A 84 5.86 -8.20 18.37
CA TYR A 84 5.50 -9.57 17.95
C TYR A 84 4.91 -10.39 19.11
N ARG A 85 5.25 -10.07 20.36
CA ARG A 85 4.71 -10.73 21.57
C ARG A 85 3.20 -10.54 21.75
N LEU A 86 2.58 -9.61 21.02
CA LEU A 86 1.13 -9.44 21.02
C LEU A 86 0.40 -10.54 20.23
N LEU A 87 1.09 -11.27 19.35
CA LEU A 87 0.46 -12.24 18.44
C LEU A 87 -0.49 -13.24 19.14
N PRO A 88 -0.13 -13.89 20.26
CA PRO A 88 -1.05 -14.79 20.96
C PRO A 88 -2.32 -14.12 21.44
N TYR A 89 -2.21 -12.91 21.98
CA TYR A 89 -3.32 -12.15 22.56
C TYR A 89 -4.24 -11.52 21.50
N LEU A 90 -3.79 -11.46 20.25
CA LEU A 90 -4.59 -10.95 19.14
C LEU A 90 -5.21 -12.09 18.32
N PHE A 91 -4.52 -13.23 18.17
CA PHE A 91 -4.85 -14.26 17.18
C PHE A 91 -5.14 -15.66 17.72
N GLU A 92 -4.75 -16.04 18.95
CA GLU A 92 -4.99 -17.41 19.45
C GLU A 92 -6.49 -17.76 19.50
N ASN A 93 -7.35 -16.77 19.76
CA ASN A 93 -8.80 -16.92 19.78
C ASN A 93 -9.51 -15.86 18.92
N ASP A 94 -8.88 -15.41 17.84
CA ASP A 94 -9.42 -14.40 16.90
C ASP A 94 -9.87 -13.10 17.62
N GLN A 95 -9.18 -12.72 18.70
CA GLN A 95 -9.61 -11.64 19.59
C GLN A 95 -9.66 -10.30 18.85
N LEU A 96 -8.61 -9.98 18.07
CA LEU A 96 -8.58 -8.77 17.26
C LEU A 96 -9.60 -8.84 16.12
N GLN A 97 -9.72 -9.98 15.43
CA GLN A 97 -10.66 -10.14 14.32
C GLN A 97 -12.13 -9.90 14.74
N LYS A 98 -12.50 -10.21 15.98
CA LYS A 98 -13.85 -9.96 16.52
C LYS A 98 -14.20 -8.48 16.64
N VAL A 99 -13.21 -7.61 16.77
CA VAL A 99 -13.40 -6.16 17.00
C VAL A 99 -12.89 -5.29 15.86
N ILE A 100 -12.19 -5.87 14.89
CA ILE A 100 -11.53 -5.13 13.82
C ILE A 100 -12.56 -4.38 12.95
N LYS A 101 -12.26 -3.11 12.68
CA LYS A 101 -13.05 -2.21 11.84
C LYS A 101 -12.10 -1.37 11.00
N PRO A 102 -12.48 -0.90 9.80
CA PRO A 102 -11.69 0.07 9.06
C PRO A 102 -11.52 1.35 9.89
N LYS A 103 -10.29 1.59 10.36
CA LYS A 103 -9.89 2.75 11.15
C LYS A 103 -8.47 3.12 10.74
N ILE A 104 -8.14 4.41 10.76
CA ILE A 104 -6.77 4.85 10.47
C ILE A 104 -5.86 4.31 11.56
N PHE A 105 -4.78 3.62 11.17
CA PHE A 105 -3.73 3.16 12.05
C PHE A 105 -2.39 3.66 11.49
N LEU A 106 -1.66 4.44 12.28
CA LEU A 106 -0.41 5.10 11.88
C LEU A 106 0.74 4.75 12.85
N GLY A 107 1.86 4.29 12.30
CA GLY A 107 3.12 4.02 13.01
C GLY A 107 4.26 3.69 12.05
N PHE A 108 5.45 3.40 12.58
CA PHE A 108 6.60 2.87 11.83
C PHE A 108 7.59 2.14 12.76
N SER A 109 8.73 1.67 12.23
CA SER A 109 9.75 0.90 12.97
C SER A 109 9.21 -0.47 13.38
N ASP A 110 9.30 -0.90 14.65
CA ASP A 110 8.69 -2.15 15.15
C ASP A 110 7.19 -2.27 14.86
N THR A 111 6.50 -1.13 14.69
CA THR A 111 5.10 -1.10 14.25
C THR A 111 4.87 -1.80 12.91
N THR A 112 5.93 -2.03 12.12
CA THR A 112 5.92 -2.91 10.92
C THR A 112 5.22 -4.24 11.21
N MET A 113 5.48 -4.84 12.36
CA MET A 113 4.85 -6.10 12.75
C MET A 113 3.34 -5.93 12.94
N ASN A 114 2.87 -4.83 13.55
CA ASN A 114 1.45 -4.53 13.65
C ASN A 114 0.82 -4.25 12.28
N HIS A 115 1.53 -3.60 11.36
CA HIS A 115 1.06 -3.41 9.99
C HIS A 115 0.81 -4.75 9.29
N LEU A 116 1.69 -5.74 9.47
CA LEU A 116 1.47 -7.10 8.96
C LEU A 116 0.29 -7.80 9.65
N MET A 117 0.12 -7.63 10.97
CA MET A 117 -1.04 -8.16 11.71
C MET A 117 -2.36 -7.59 11.19
N LEU A 118 -2.39 -6.31 10.86
CA LEU A 118 -3.58 -5.61 10.36
C LEU A 118 -3.85 -5.92 8.89
N HIS A 119 -2.79 -6.00 8.08
CA HIS A 119 -2.86 -6.46 6.69
C HIS A 119 -3.45 -7.87 6.59
N LYS A 120 -3.04 -8.79 7.49
CA LYS A 120 -3.62 -10.14 7.62
C LYS A 120 -5.13 -10.12 7.85
N LEU A 121 -5.66 -9.09 8.49
CA LEU A 121 -7.10 -8.89 8.72
C LEU A 121 -7.79 -8.03 7.65
N GLY A 122 -7.08 -7.72 6.55
CA GLY A 122 -7.60 -6.93 5.43
C GLY A 122 -7.70 -5.42 5.70
N ILE A 123 -7.00 -4.91 6.72
CA ILE A 123 -7.01 -3.50 7.07
C ILE A 123 -5.88 -2.78 6.35
N LYS A 124 -6.25 -1.67 5.70
CA LYS A 124 -5.32 -0.72 5.08
C LYS A 124 -4.81 0.22 6.16
N THR A 125 -3.50 0.30 6.31
CA THR A 125 -2.83 1.09 7.34
C THR A 125 -1.94 2.17 6.74
N PHE A 126 -1.32 3.00 7.57
CA PHE A 126 -0.46 4.09 7.15
C PHE A 126 0.90 3.98 7.84
N TYR A 127 1.98 3.91 7.07
CA TYR A 127 3.35 3.77 7.58
C TYR A 127 4.07 5.12 7.57
N GLY A 128 4.85 5.43 8.61
CA GLY A 128 5.93 6.43 8.50
C GLY A 128 6.00 7.52 9.56
N GLN A 129 5.03 7.64 10.47
CA GLN A 129 5.09 8.62 11.56
C GLN A 129 4.59 8.02 12.88
N SER A 130 5.03 8.56 14.01
CA SER A 130 4.55 8.20 15.35
C SER A 130 4.36 9.43 16.23
N PHE A 131 3.68 9.27 17.37
CA PHE A 131 3.42 10.37 18.30
C PHE A 131 4.71 11.02 18.80
N LEU A 132 5.62 10.26 19.39
CA LEU A 132 6.84 10.80 19.98
C LEU A 132 7.85 11.26 18.92
N ALA A 133 8.00 10.52 17.82
CA ALA A 133 9.04 10.82 16.82
C ALA A 133 8.71 12.02 15.90
N ASP A 134 7.42 12.35 15.72
CA ASP A 134 6.99 13.35 14.72
C ASP A 134 6.09 14.44 15.32
N ILE A 135 5.07 14.05 16.07
CA ILE A 135 4.13 15.01 16.66
C ILE A 135 4.82 15.82 17.77
N CYS A 136 5.67 15.16 18.55
CA CYS A 136 6.43 15.77 19.65
C CYS A 136 7.74 16.43 19.20
N GLU A 137 7.91 16.76 17.90
CA GLU A 137 9.11 17.45 17.39
C GLU A 137 9.49 18.66 18.27
N LEU A 138 10.74 18.72 18.73
CA LEU A 138 11.15 19.67 19.77
C LEU A 138 11.37 21.10 19.27
N ASP A 139 11.43 21.33 17.96
CA ASP A 139 11.41 22.69 17.41
C ASP A 139 10.08 23.40 17.71
N GLU A 140 9.95 24.70 17.40
CA GLU A 140 8.73 25.47 17.63
C GLU A 140 7.52 24.81 16.93
N GLU A 141 7.71 24.38 15.68
CA GLU A 141 6.71 23.72 14.85
C GLU A 141 7.11 22.29 14.51
N MET A 142 6.12 21.47 14.13
CA MET A 142 6.42 20.21 13.45
C MET A 142 7.19 20.48 12.15
N LEU A 143 8.04 19.54 11.73
CA LEU A 143 8.73 19.63 10.45
C LEU A 143 7.69 19.82 9.32
N PRO A 144 7.79 20.87 8.48
CA PRO A 144 6.71 21.23 7.55
C PRO A 144 6.29 20.10 6.60
N TYR A 145 7.27 19.32 6.12
CA TYR A 145 7.01 18.16 5.29
C TYR A 145 6.27 17.04 6.05
N SER A 146 6.67 16.72 7.28
CA SER A 146 5.94 15.75 8.12
C SER A 146 4.51 16.23 8.43
N LEU A 147 4.36 17.50 8.79
CA LEU A 147 3.06 18.12 9.06
C LEU A 147 2.13 18.07 7.84
N HIS A 148 2.66 18.27 6.63
CA HIS A 148 1.88 18.17 5.39
C HIS A 148 1.15 16.83 5.27
N TYR A 149 1.86 15.71 5.41
CA TYR A 149 1.25 14.38 5.30
C TYR A 149 0.34 14.06 6.49
N PHE A 150 0.74 14.43 7.72
CA PHE A 150 -0.11 14.20 8.89
C PHE A 150 -1.45 14.95 8.76
N LYS A 151 -1.39 16.20 8.32
CA LYS A 151 -2.56 17.04 8.10
C LYS A 151 -3.45 16.49 6.98
N GLU A 152 -2.87 16.08 5.85
CA GLU A 152 -3.62 15.43 4.77
C GLU A 152 -4.36 14.18 5.27
N LEU A 153 -3.69 13.35 6.09
CA LEU A 153 -4.26 12.13 6.63
C LEU A 153 -5.45 12.42 7.55
N ILE A 154 -5.33 13.34 8.51
CA ILE A 154 -6.42 13.62 9.46
C ILE A 154 -7.63 14.32 8.80
N GLU A 155 -7.38 15.14 7.78
CA GLU A 155 -8.44 15.84 7.05
C GLU A 155 -9.19 14.90 6.10
N THR A 156 -8.45 14.10 5.32
CA THR A 156 -9.00 13.35 4.19
C THR A 156 -9.13 11.84 4.43
N GLY A 157 -8.44 11.31 5.45
CA GLY A 157 -8.29 9.87 5.69
C GLY A 157 -7.42 9.17 4.64
N LYS A 158 -6.63 9.92 3.88
CA LYS A 158 -5.85 9.45 2.72
C LYS A 158 -4.55 10.24 2.60
N ILE A 159 -3.62 9.65 1.86
CA ILE A 159 -2.49 10.35 1.23
C ILE A 159 -2.64 10.20 -0.28
N SER A 160 -2.58 11.31 -1.01
CA SER A 160 -2.82 11.36 -2.46
C SER A 160 -1.57 11.06 -3.28
N GLU A 161 -0.45 11.67 -2.93
CA GLU A 161 0.85 11.40 -3.53
C GLU A 161 2.00 11.67 -2.54
N ILE A 162 3.17 11.07 -2.80
CA ILE A 162 4.43 11.37 -2.11
C ILE A 162 5.43 11.92 -3.11
N ARG A 163 6.07 13.03 -2.74
CA ARG A 163 7.20 13.66 -3.45
C ARG A 163 8.38 13.81 -2.49
N PRO A 164 9.62 13.84 -2.97
CA PRO A 164 10.76 14.07 -2.09
C PRO A 164 10.64 15.41 -1.36
N SER A 165 11.13 15.48 -0.13
CA SER A 165 11.33 16.75 0.55
C SER A 165 12.51 17.51 -0.07
N ASP A 166 12.54 18.83 0.10
CA ASP A 166 13.68 19.68 -0.33
C ASP A 166 14.91 19.50 0.58
N VAL A 167 14.68 19.13 1.84
CA VAL A 167 15.70 18.97 2.87
C VAL A 167 15.50 17.69 3.68
N TRP A 168 16.58 17.17 4.25
CA TRP A 168 16.55 16.14 5.28
C TRP A 168 17.30 16.65 6.52
N TYR A 169 17.08 16.04 7.68
CA TYR A 169 17.70 16.48 8.93
C TYR A 169 18.41 15.35 9.65
N GLU A 170 19.49 15.71 10.36
CA GLU A 170 20.13 14.83 11.32
C GLU A 170 19.19 14.54 12.50
N GLU A 171 19.34 13.35 13.08
CA GLU A 171 18.69 12.96 14.31
C GLU A 171 19.27 13.78 15.47
N ARG A 172 18.42 14.14 16.43
CA ARG A 172 18.89 14.89 17.59
C ARG A 172 19.80 14.02 18.44
N THR A 173 20.81 14.64 19.02
CA THR A 173 21.64 14.03 20.07
C THR A 173 21.20 14.45 21.48
N ASP A 174 20.33 15.45 21.59
CA ASP A 174 19.71 15.91 22.83
C ASP A 174 18.18 16.03 22.63
N PHE A 175 17.44 15.25 23.42
CA PHE A 175 15.97 15.29 23.49
C PHE A 175 15.49 15.85 24.85
N SER A 176 16.39 16.31 25.70
CA SER A 176 16.03 16.88 27.00
C SER A 176 15.26 18.20 26.85
N PRO A 177 14.67 18.75 27.94
CA PRO A 177 13.98 20.04 27.90
C PRO A 177 14.83 21.21 27.37
N LYS A 178 16.17 21.07 27.32
CA LYS A 178 17.06 22.10 26.76
C LYS A 178 16.97 22.23 25.24
N ALA A 179 16.49 21.18 24.56
CA ALA A 179 16.35 21.16 23.11
C ALA A 179 14.99 21.73 22.63
N LEU A 180 14.07 22.08 23.54
CA LEU A 180 12.81 22.74 23.19
C LEU A 180 13.07 24.08 22.47
N GLY A 181 12.41 24.27 21.33
CA GLY A 181 12.55 25.45 20.46
C GLY A 181 13.87 25.51 19.70
N THR A 182 14.64 24.42 19.64
CA THR A 182 15.89 24.37 18.86
C THR A 182 15.67 23.67 17.54
N ALA A 183 16.19 24.20 16.44
CA ALA A 183 16.09 23.56 15.13
C ALA A 183 17.00 22.34 15.00
N ARG A 184 16.57 21.37 14.19
CA ARG A 184 17.44 20.26 13.73
C ARG A 184 18.49 20.76 12.74
N ILE A 185 19.58 20.01 12.59
CA ILE A 185 20.60 20.28 11.58
C ILE A 185 20.06 19.80 10.22
N SER A 186 19.91 20.72 9.26
CA SER A 186 19.32 20.45 7.94
C SER A 186 20.38 20.29 6.84
N HIS A 187 20.10 19.42 5.88
CA HIS A 187 20.87 19.16 4.67
C HIS A 187 19.97 19.22 3.44
N VAL A 188 20.53 19.52 2.28
CA VAL A 188 19.79 19.49 1.01
C VAL A 188 19.50 18.03 0.64
N ASN A 189 18.25 17.74 0.28
CA ASN A 189 17.86 16.42 -0.22
C ASN A 189 17.89 16.40 -1.76
N THR A 190 18.43 15.34 -2.33
CA THR A 190 18.60 15.18 -3.79
C THR A 190 17.43 14.47 -4.48
N GLY A 191 16.44 14.02 -3.71
CA GLY A 191 15.27 13.30 -4.20
C GLY A 191 15.49 11.80 -4.37
N PHE A 192 14.51 11.15 -4.98
CA PHE A 192 14.51 9.72 -5.26
C PHE A 192 15.66 9.33 -6.19
N ASP A 193 16.33 8.24 -5.86
CA ASP A 193 17.45 7.68 -6.62
C ASP A 193 17.04 6.34 -7.24
N LEU A 194 16.85 6.30 -8.56
CA LEU A 194 16.56 5.05 -9.28
C LEU A 194 17.86 4.26 -9.45
N LEU A 195 18.06 3.22 -8.64
CA LEU A 195 19.27 2.42 -8.66
C LEU A 195 19.32 1.49 -9.89
N GLN A 196 18.20 0.82 -10.18
CA GLN A 196 18.07 -0.11 -11.30
C GLN A 196 16.59 -0.30 -11.71
N GLY A 197 16.38 -0.98 -12.84
CA GLY A 197 15.07 -1.36 -13.36
C GLY A 197 14.29 -0.21 -14.02
N ASN A 198 12.98 -0.42 -14.23
CA ASN A 198 12.11 0.55 -14.89
C ASN A 198 11.84 1.76 -13.99
N ALA A 199 11.91 2.96 -14.55
CA ALA A 199 11.60 4.19 -13.82
C ALA A 199 10.12 4.33 -13.42
N GLN A 200 9.24 3.57 -14.08
CA GLN A 200 7.82 3.51 -13.78
C GLN A 200 7.42 2.07 -13.44
N PHE A 201 6.75 1.90 -12.32
CA PHE A 201 6.20 0.63 -11.86
C PHE A 201 5.03 0.87 -10.92
N GLU A 202 4.24 -0.17 -10.66
CA GLU A 202 2.98 -0.03 -9.95
C GLU A 202 2.62 -1.28 -9.14
N GLY A 203 1.83 -1.10 -8.09
CA GLY A 203 1.44 -2.15 -7.16
C GLY A 203 0.92 -1.58 -5.84
N GLU A 204 0.28 -2.41 -5.02
CA GLU A 204 0.01 -2.01 -3.63
C GLU A 204 1.31 -2.02 -2.83
N ILE A 205 1.50 -1.03 -1.96
CA ILE A 205 2.70 -1.00 -1.10
C ILE A 205 2.44 -1.80 0.18
N LEU A 206 3.44 -2.58 0.60
CA LEU A 206 3.53 -3.22 1.92
C LEU A 206 5.01 -3.37 2.31
N GLY A 207 5.32 -3.38 3.61
CA GLY A 207 6.69 -3.52 4.11
C GLY A 207 6.90 -2.74 5.40
N GLY A 208 8.08 -2.16 5.56
CA GLY A 208 8.44 -1.32 6.70
C GLY A 208 9.92 -1.40 7.05
N CYS A 209 10.22 -1.48 8.34
CA CYS A 209 11.58 -1.57 8.88
C CYS A 209 12.22 -2.92 8.53
N LEU A 210 13.42 -2.89 7.95
CA LEU A 210 14.16 -4.07 7.54
C LEU A 210 14.51 -4.96 8.75
N GLU A 211 14.96 -4.35 9.84
CA GLU A 211 15.29 -5.06 11.09
C GLU A 211 14.06 -5.77 11.67
N SER A 212 12.89 -5.12 11.69
CA SER A 212 11.66 -5.75 12.16
C SER A 212 11.21 -6.91 11.28
N LEU A 213 11.35 -6.80 9.95
CA LEU A 213 11.07 -7.90 9.03
C LEU A 213 12.08 -9.04 9.16
N TYR A 214 13.34 -8.73 9.51
CA TYR A 214 14.38 -9.71 9.71
C TYR A 214 14.09 -10.64 10.89
N ASP A 215 13.56 -10.12 11.99
CA ASP A 215 13.21 -10.88 13.20
C ASP A 215 12.06 -11.90 12.98
N ILE A 216 11.34 -11.82 11.87
CA ILE A 216 10.39 -12.87 11.46
C ILE A 216 11.14 -14.17 11.12
N PHE A 217 12.38 -14.06 10.65
CA PHE A 217 13.16 -15.16 10.06
C PHE A 217 14.45 -15.48 10.80
N ASP A 218 14.94 -14.57 11.65
CA ASP A 218 16.11 -14.77 12.50
C ASP A 218 15.74 -14.54 13.97
N ASN A 219 16.15 -15.43 14.86
CA ASN A 219 15.80 -15.39 16.28
C ASN A 219 16.94 -14.93 17.18
N SER A 220 17.94 -14.23 16.64
CA SER A 220 19.10 -13.76 17.40
C SER A 220 18.72 -12.72 18.45
N LEU A 221 17.76 -11.83 18.14
CA LEU A 221 17.31 -10.80 19.08
C LEU A 221 16.37 -11.40 20.15
N TYR A 222 15.34 -12.12 19.71
CA TYR A 222 14.41 -12.84 20.57
C TYR A 222 14.24 -14.29 20.11
N ALA A 223 14.52 -15.24 21.00
CA ALA A 223 14.59 -16.66 20.67
C ALA A 223 13.29 -17.26 20.10
N ASP A 224 12.13 -16.70 20.48
CA ASP A 224 10.79 -17.16 20.12
C ASP A 224 10.12 -16.36 18.99
N SER A 225 10.77 -15.30 18.49
CA SER A 225 10.24 -14.43 17.43
C SER A 225 9.80 -15.20 16.18
N THR A 226 10.72 -16.00 15.61
CA THR A 226 10.48 -16.81 14.41
C THR A 226 9.40 -17.86 14.65
N GLU A 227 9.36 -18.48 15.84
CA GLU A 227 8.35 -19.47 16.20
C GLU A 227 6.95 -18.84 16.25
N LEU A 228 6.78 -17.72 16.95
CA LEU A 228 5.49 -17.03 17.05
C LEU A 228 5.05 -16.47 15.70
N CYS A 229 5.94 -15.81 14.95
CA CYS A 229 5.62 -15.26 13.64
C CYS A 229 5.19 -16.35 12.66
N LYS A 230 5.85 -17.51 12.69
CA LYS A 230 5.45 -18.68 11.90
C LYS A 230 4.13 -19.29 12.38
N LYS A 231 3.93 -19.45 13.70
CA LYS A 231 2.71 -20.02 14.30
C LYS A 231 1.47 -19.25 13.83
N TYR A 232 1.52 -17.92 13.87
CA TYR A 232 0.38 -17.07 13.48
C TYR A 232 0.40 -16.63 12.02
N LYS A 233 1.36 -17.12 11.22
CA LYS A 233 1.53 -16.77 9.80
C LYS A 233 1.51 -15.26 9.60
N LEU A 234 2.43 -14.56 10.26
CA LEU A 234 2.50 -13.11 10.23
C LEU A 234 3.01 -12.58 8.88
N PHE A 235 4.06 -13.21 8.34
CA PHE A 235 4.54 -12.87 7.01
C PHE A 235 3.53 -13.30 5.94
N PRO A 236 3.14 -12.40 5.01
CA PRO A 236 2.22 -12.76 3.94
C PRO A 236 2.77 -13.87 3.03
N ASP A 237 1.87 -14.69 2.49
CA ASP A 237 2.24 -15.69 1.50
C ASP A 237 2.74 -15.02 0.21
N LEU A 238 3.60 -15.68 -0.56
CA LEU A 238 4.14 -15.12 -1.81
C LEU A 238 3.06 -14.74 -2.83
N SER A 239 1.91 -15.44 -2.85
CA SER A 239 0.77 -15.08 -3.70
C SER A 239 0.11 -13.76 -3.31
N ASP A 240 0.27 -13.31 -2.06
CA ASP A 240 -0.18 -11.97 -1.65
C ASP A 240 0.87 -10.91 -1.99
N TRP A 241 2.16 -11.25 -1.90
CA TRP A 241 3.25 -10.37 -2.36
C TRP A 241 3.31 -10.16 -3.87
N GLU A 242 2.72 -11.07 -4.67
CA GLU A 242 2.73 -10.99 -6.12
C GLU A 242 2.17 -9.65 -6.63
N GLY A 243 3.02 -8.91 -7.37
CA GLY A 243 2.69 -7.60 -7.92
C GLY A 243 2.59 -6.45 -6.90
N LYS A 244 2.92 -6.68 -5.63
CA LYS A 244 3.08 -5.60 -4.63
C LYS A 244 4.42 -4.89 -4.80
N ILE A 245 4.49 -3.67 -4.30
CA ILE A 245 5.72 -2.91 -4.12
C ILE A 245 6.17 -3.12 -2.67
N LEU A 246 7.40 -3.60 -2.48
CA LEU A 246 7.99 -3.73 -1.15
C LEU A 246 8.54 -2.37 -0.68
N LEU A 247 8.28 -1.99 0.57
CA LEU A 247 8.95 -0.89 1.25
C LEU A 247 9.97 -1.46 2.25
N LEU A 248 11.21 -1.00 2.20
CA LEU A 248 12.24 -1.24 3.21
C LEU A 248 12.81 0.07 3.74
N GLU A 249 13.14 0.13 5.02
CA GLU A 249 13.88 1.25 5.61
C GLU A 249 14.68 0.74 6.82
N THR A 250 15.77 1.41 7.17
CA THR A 250 16.65 0.98 8.26
C THR A 250 16.48 1.84 9.50
N SER A 251 16.60 1.22 10.67
CA SER A 251 16.35 1.83 11.97
C SER A 251 17.49 2.71 12.51
N GLN A 252 17.27 3.23 13.72
CA GLN A 252 18.29 3.91 14.53
C GLN A 252 19.49 3.02 14.90
N GLU A 253 19.36 1.69 14.75
CA GLU A 253 20.46 0.76 14.98
C GLU A 253 21.59 0.93 13.96
N LYS A 254 21.30 1.53 12.80
CA LYS A 254 22.26 1.81 11.72
C LYS A 254 23.07 0.55 11.38
N PRO A 255 22.41 -0.53 10.91
CA PRO A 255 23.01 -1.84 10.75
C PRO A 255 24.28 -1.74 9.90
N LYS A 256 25.38 -2.38 10.29
CA LYS A 256 26.60 -2.31 9.47
C LYS A 256 26.33 -2.89 8.08
N PRO A 257 27.05 -2.47 7.04
CA PRO A 257 26.81 -2.94 5.67
C PRO A 257 26.71 -4.47 5.52
N GLU A 258 27.50 -5.23 6.27
CA GLU A 258 27.45 -6.69 6.24
C GLU A 258 26.20 -7.28 6.91
N ASP A 259 25.70 -6.64 7.97
CA ASP A 259 24.43 -7.02 8.62
C ASP A 259 23.26 -6.63 7.71
N PHE A 260 23.30 -5.47 7.07
CA PHE A 260 22.32 -5.06 6.06
C PHE A 260 22.25 -6.07 4.89
N LYS A 261 23.42 -6.49 4.37
CA LYS A 261 23.50 -7.56 3.35
C LYS A 261 22.93 -8.89 3.87
N LYS A 262 23.19 -9.25 5.12
CA LYS A 262 22.64 -10.46 5.74
C LYS A 262 21.11 -10.40 5.76
N MET A 263 20.54 -9.29 6.22
CA MET A 263 19.08 -9.09 6.28
C MET A 263 18.43 -9.15 4.88
N LEU A 264 19.03 -8.51 3.89
CA LEU A 264 18.55 -8.59 2.50
C LEU A 264 18.59 -10.02 1.95
N ARG A 265 19.66 -10.80 2.23
CA ARG A 265 19.72 -12.21 1.81
C ARG A 265 18.67 -13.06 2.51
N THR A 266 18.44 -12.84 3.81
CA THR A 266 17.39 -13.53 4.56
C THR A 266 16.00 -13.23 3.97
N LEU A 267 15.71 -11.98 3.57
CA LEU A 267 14.49 -11.68 2.83
C LEU A 267 14.50 -12.34 1.44
N LYS A 268 15.62 -12.35 0.72
CA LYS A 268 15.75 -13.03 -0.58
C LYS A 268 15.41 -14.52 -0.49
N ASP A 269 15.86 -15.20 0.56
CA ASP A 269 15.59 -16.62 0.79
C ASP A 269 14.10 -16.96 0.96
N THR A 270 13.25 -15.96 1.24
CA THR A 270 11.79 -16.16 1.27
C THR A 270 11.17 -16.29 -0.13
N GLY A 271 11.87 -15.85 -1.18
CA GLY A 271 11.35 -15.73 -2.55
C GLY A 271 10.60 -14.42 -2.83
N ILE A 272 10.49 -13.49 -1.87
CA ILE A 272 9.73 -12.24 -2.04
C ILE A 272 10.19 -11.41 -3.25
N PHE A 273 11.50 -11.34 -3.50
CA PHE A 273 12.04 -10.57 -4.62
C PHE A 273 11.64 -11.15 -5.99
N GLU A 274 11.23 -12.42 -6.07
CA GLU A 274 10.79 -13.03 -7.33
C GLU A 274 9.39 -12.58 -7.77
N VAL A 275 8.58 -12.05 -6.85
CA VAL A 275 7.14 -11.82 -7.08
C VAL A 275 6.72 -10.35 -6.99
N ILE A 276 7.51 -9.48 -6.35
CA ILE A 276 7.21 -8.06 -6.23
C ILE A 276 7.39 -7.30 -7.55
N SER A 277 6.65 -6.22 -7.74
CA SER A 277 6.74 -5.35 -8.92
C SER A 277 7.80 -4.26 -8.82
N GLY A 278 8.29 -3.99 -7.61
CA GLY A 278 9.36 -3.03 -7.34
C GLY A 278 9.66 -2.89 -5.86
N LEU A 279 10.77 -2.22 -5.56
CA LEU A 279 11.26 -1.96 -4.22
C LEU A 279 11.44 -0.44 -4.01
N LEU A 280 10.91 0.04 -2.89
CA LEU A 280 11.13 1.38 -2.36
C LEU A 280 12.00 1.27 -1.12
N VAL A 281 13.01 2.12 -1.01
CA VAL A 281 13.91 2.12 0.14
C VAL A 281 14.06 3.52 0.74
N GLY A 282 13.79 3.61 2.05
CA GLY A 282 13.93 4.82 2.84
C GLY A 282 15.38 5.30 2.98
N LYS A 283 15.55 6.61 3.13
CA LYS A 283 16.85 7.21 3.48
C LYS A 283 17.29 6.69 4.85
N PRO A 284 18.51 6.15 5.01
CA PRO A 284 19.05 5.76 6.31
C PRO A 284 19.14 6.95 7.25
N MET A 285 18.95 6.72 8.55
CA MET A 285 19.08 7.77 9.56
C MET A 285 20.48 8.40 9.51
N ASP A 286 20.52 9.74 9.43
CA ASP A 286 21.74 10.54 9.23
C ASP A 286 22.54 10.24 7.95
N GLU A 287 21.91 9.63 6.94
CA GLU A 287 22.58 9.08 5.75
C GLU A 287 23.74 8.13 6.11
N THR A 288 23.68 7.50 7.29
CA THR A 288 24.72 6.58 7.73
C THR A 288 24.74 5.36 6.80
N PHE A 289 25.90 5.03 6.25
CA PHE A 289 26.10 3.94 5.27
C PHE A 289 25.27 4.08 3.98
N TYR A 290 24.90 5.31 3.60
CA TYR A 290 24.05 5.57 2.43
C TYR A 290 24.53 4.88 1.14
N ASP A 291 25.82 5.04 0.81
CA ASP A 291 26.42 4.45 -0.38
C ASP A 291 26.64 2.93 -0.23
N ASP A 292 27.05 2.46 0.96
CA ASP A 292 27.25 1.03 1.21
C ASP A 292 25.95 0.22 1.05
N TYR A 293 24.81 0.77 1.52
CA TYR A 293 23.51 0.12 1.35
C TYR A 293 23.05 0.14 -0.09
N LYS A 294 23.31 1.23 -0.83
CA LYS A 294 23.07 1.31 -2.27
C LYS A 294 23.83 0.22 -3.02
N GLU A 295 25.11 0.03 -2.73
CA GLU A 295 25.92 -1.06 -3.29
C GLU A 295 25.35 -2.43 -2.92
N ALA A 296 24.99 -2.65 -1.64
CA ALA A 296 24.41 -3.91 -1.20
C ALA A 296 23.07 -4.26 -1.88
N LEU A 297 22.21 -3.27 -2.13
CA LEU A 297 20.96 -3.45 -2.86
C LEU A 297 21.22 -3.92 -4.29
N LEU A 298 22.13 -3.26 -5.00
CA LEU A 298 22.52 -3.62 -6.37
C LEU A 298 23.20 -4.99 -6.45
N ASP A 299 23.96 -5.37 -5.42
CA ASP A 299 24.65 -6.65 -5.36
C ASP A 299 23.72 -7.84 -5.11
N ILE A 300 22.67 -7.65 -4.30
CA ILE A 300 21.82 -8.76 -3.80
C ILE A 300 20.53 -8.90 -4.60
N ILE A 301 19.94 -7.79 -5.06
CA ILE A 301 18.62 -7.78 -5.67
C ILE A 301 18.73 -7.90 -7.19
N ASP A 302 17.96 -8.81 -7.77
CA ASP A 302 18.07 -9.14 -9.19
C ASP A 302 17.73 -7.94 -10.09
N ASN A 303 18.50 -7.77 -11.18
CA ASN A 303 18.49 -6.59 -12.06
C ASN A 303 17.14 -6.25 -12.73
N ASN A 304 16.16 -7.17 -12.68
CA ASN A 304 14.83 -6.98 -13.26
C ASN A 304 13.85 -6.24 -12.33
N ILE A 305 14.17 -6.10 -11.04
CA ILE A 305 13.31 -5.44 -10.06
C ILE A 305 13.67 -3.95 -10.01
N PRO A 306 12.72 -3.03 -10.28
CA PRO A 306 12.92 -1.61 -10.05
C PRO A 306 13.25 -1.30 -8.59
N ILE A 307 14.29 -0.49 -8.35
CA ILE A 307 14.64 -0.05 -6.99
C ILE A 307 14.72 1.47 -6.97
N VAL A 308 13.87 2.10 -6.17
CA VAL A 308 13.94 3.54 -5.88
C VAL A 308 14.39 3.72 -4.44
N TYR A 309 15.55 4.33 -4.27
CA TYR A 309 16.20 4.61 -3.01
C TYR A 309 15.97 6.06 -2.59
N ASN A 310 16.37 6.39 -1.35
CA ASN A 310 16.37 7.75 -0.82
C ASN A 310 14.99 8.39 -0.60
N LEU A 311 13.97 7.58 -0.31
CA LEU A 311 12.67 8.12 0.07
C LEU A 311 12.75 8.80 1.45
N ASN A 312 12.01 9.89 1.65
CA ASN A 312 11.80 10.52 2.95
C ASN A 312 10.77 9.73 3.78
N VAL A 313 11.01 8.44 3.98
CA VAL A 313 10.19 7.48 4.71
C VAL A 313 11.13 6.61 5.55
N GLY A 314 10.78 6.35 6.81
CA GLY A 314 11.61 5.58 7.74
C GLY A 314 12.22 6.45 8.83
N HIS A 315 13.42 6.10 9.31
CA HIS A 315 14.00 6.75 10.50
C HIS A 315 14.62 8.12 10.23
N ALA A 316 15.09 8.41 9.01
CA ALA A 316 15.51 9.77 8.65
C ALA A 316 14.33 10.76 8.68
N THR A 317 14.63 12.04 8.92
CA THR A 317 13.61 13.10 8.92
C THR A 317 13.81 14.08 7.76
N PRO A 318 12.75 14.74 7.26
CA PRO A 318 11.34 14.61 7.66
C PRO A 318 10.68 13.35 7.07
N ARG A 319 9.44 13.05 7.48
CA ARG A 319 8.78 11.77 7.16
C ARG A 319 7.47 11.95 6.40
N ALA A 320 7.35 11.28 5.26
CA ALA A 320 6.09 11.08 4.57
C ALA A 320 5.28 9.94 5.20
N ILE A 321 4.00 9.86 4.84
CA ILE A 321 3.10 8.77 5.25
C ILE A 321 2.76 7.93 4.02
N VAL A 322 2.99 6.62 4.10
CA VAL A 322 2.74 5.65 3.03
C VAL A 322 1.48 4.82 3.32
N PRO A 323 0.41 4.94 2.53
CA PRO A 323 -0.74 4.04 2.62
C PRO A 323 -0.39 2.61 2.17
N PHE A 324 -0.60 1.64 3.05
CA PHE A 324 -0.49 0.21 2.72
C PHE A 324 -1.82 -0.37 2.23
N GLY A 325 -1.75 -1.30 1.28
CA GLY A 325 -2.94 -1.90 0.64
C GLY A 325 -3.72 -0.92 -0.24
N VAL A 326 -3.09 0.19 -0.65
CA VAL A 326 -3.60 1.12 -1.66
C VAL A 326 -2.68 1.04 -2.86
N TYR A 327 -3.30 1.00 -4.05
CA TYR A 327 -2.55 0.86 -5.27
C TYR A 327 -1.74 2.13 -5.56
N ALA A 328 -0.45 1.96 -5.84
CA ALA A 328 0.49 3.06 -6.06
C ALA A 328 1.09 3.00 -7.48
N TYR A 329 1.32 4.18 -8.04
CA TYR A 329 2.05 4.40 -9.28
C TYR A 329 3.33 5.16 -8.96
N VAL A 330 4.48 4.51 -9.12
CA VAL A 330 5.78 5.13 -8.90
C VAL A 330 6.32 5.65 -10.22
N ASP A 331 6.78 6.90 -10.22
CA ASP A 331 7.53 7.50 -11.33
C ASP A 331 8.79 8.17 -10.77
N ALA A 332 9.93 7.50 -10.94
CA ALA A 332 11.22 7.98 -10.45
C ALA A 332 11.75 9.18 -11.27
N LYS A 333 11.29 9.38 -12.50
CA LYS A 333 11.68 10.55 -13.31
C LYS A 333 10.92 11.79 -12.86
N GLU A 334 9.62 11.64 -12.65
CA GLU A 334 8.73 12.72 -12.16
C GLU A 334 8.77 12.89 -10.64
N GLN A 335 9.58 12.07 -9.95
CA GLN A 335 9.84 12.14 -8.51
C GLN A 335 8.54 12.08 -7.69
N VAL A 336 7.69 11.10 -8.00
CA VAL A 336 6.35 11.02 -7.42
C VAL A 336 5.83 9.59 -7.29
N ILE A 337 5.12 9.34 -6.19
CA ILE A 337 4.35 8.12 -5.96
C ILE A 337 2.88 8.53 -5.81
N ARG A 338 1.98 8.09 -6.69
CA ARG A 338 0.56 8.46 -6.66
C ARG A 338 -0.32 7.31 -6.22
N PHE A 339 -1.30 7.58 -5.36
CA PHE A 339 -2.19 6.56 -4.81
C PHE A 339 -3.59 6.58 -5.43
N ASP A 340 -4.04 5.43 -5.94
CA ASP A 340 -5.40 5.24 -6.45
C ASP A 340 -6.25 4.38 -5.50
N TYR A 341 -7.15 5.04 -4.78
CA TYR A 341 -8.10 4.39 -3.85
C TYR A 341 -9.27 3.69 -4.55
N ASN A 342 -9.41 3.84 -5.87
CA ASN A 342 -10.51 3.28 -6.67
C ASN A 342 -10.12 2.08 -7.54
N LYS A 343 -8.82 1.81 -7.77
CA LYS A 343 -8.39 0.72 -8.68
C LYS A 343 -9.02 -0.64 -8.33
N ASN A 344 -9.04 -1.00 -7.04
CA ASN A 344 -9.64 -2.26 -6.60
C ASN A 344 -11.18 -2.27 -6.69
N LYS A 345 -11.84 -1.10 -6.62
CA LYS A 345 -13.30 -1.02 -6.83
C LYS A 345 -13.66 -1.36 -8.28
N GLN A 346 -12.86 -0.96 -9.26
CA GLN A 346 -13.16 -1.25 -10.67
C GLN A 346 -13.07 -2.76 -10.98
N PHE A 347 -12.10 -3.45 -10.41
CA PHE A 347 -11.96 -4.91 -10.55
C PHE A 347 -13.11 -5.67 -9.86
N LEU A 348 -13.51 -5.26 -8.66
CA LEU A 348 -14.67 -5.84 -7.96
C LEU A 348 -16.00 -5.57 -8.69
N HIS A 349 -16.21 -4.38 -9.25
CA HIS A 349 -17.40 -4.11 -10.06
C HIS A 349 -17.42 -4.96 -11.34
N PHE A 350 -16.27 -5.20 -11.97
CA PHE A 350 -16.18 -6.10 -13.13
C PHE A 350 -16.52 -7.56 -12.76
N CYS A 351 -15.94 -8.09 -11.68
CA CYS A 351 -16.24 -9.44 -11.19
C CYS A 351 -17.70 -9.59 -10.71
N ALA A 352 -18.23 -8.60 -10.00
CA ALA A 352 -19.63 -8.57 -9.58
C ALA A 352 -20.56 -8.49 -10.79
N PHE A 353 -20.22 -7.74 -11.84
CA PHE A 353 -21.00 -7.69 -13.07
C PHE A 353 -21.05 -9.06 -13.75
N VAL A 354 -19.92 -9.80 -13.81
CA VAL A 354 -19.86 -11.16 -14.37
C VAL A 354 -20.66 -12.16 -13.54
N LEU A 355 -20.59 -12.10 -12.20
CA LEU A 355 -21.33 -12.98 -11.29
C LEU A 355 -22.84 -12.69 -11.27
N ILE A 356 -23.23 -11.41 -11.33
CA ILE A 356 -24.62 -10.99 -11.47
C ILE A 356 -25.14 -11.50 -12.82
N PHE A 357 -24.39 -11.40 -13.92
CA PHE A 357 -24.79 -11.94 -15.21
C PHE A 357 -24.99 -13.46 -15.19
N ALA A 358 -24.10 -14.20 -14.53
CA ALA A 358 -24.21 -15.65 -14.38
C ALA A 358 -25.46 -16.05 -13.56
N ASN A 359 -25.72 -15.38 -12.44
CA ASN A 359 -26.91 -15.64 -11.63
C ASN A 359 -28.21 -15.17 -12.30
N PHE A 360 -28.19 -14.06 -13.05
CA PHE A 360 -29.36 -13.59 -13.81
C PHE A 360 -29.71 -14.56 -14.94
N TYR A 361 -28.71 -15.18 -15.58
CA TYR A 361 -28.92 -16.22 -16.59
C TYR A 361 -29.62 -17.44 -16.00
N ASP A 362 -29.19 -17.92 -14.83
CA ASP A 362 -29.80 -19.07 -14.16
C ASP A 362 -31.20 -18.80 -13.60
N ILE A 363 -31.47 -17.57 -13.12
CA ILE A 363 -32.80 -17.14 -12.65
C ILE A 363 -33.76 -16.93 -13.83
N PHE A 364 -33.31 -16.28 -14.90
CA PHE A 364 -34.10 -16.08 -16.12
C PHE A 364 -34.49 -17.41 -16.79
N LEU A 365 -33.60 -18.42 -16.73
CA LEU A 365 -33.89 -19.79 -17.21
C LEU A 365 -34.95 -20.52 -16.38
N LYS A 366 -35.16 -20.15 -15.11
CA LYS A 366 -36.15 -20.78 -14.23
C LYS A 366 -37.53 -20.12 -14.29
N GLU A 367 -37.60 -18.80 -14.48
CA GLU A 367 -38.88 -18.06 -14.45
C GLU A 367 -39.59 -17.98 -15.82
N VAL A 368 -38.84 -18.08 -16.92
CA VAL A 368 -39.42 -17.95 -18.26
C VAL A 368 -39.59 -19.35 -18.86
N ASN A 369 -40.85 -19.80 -18.99
CA ASN A 369 -41.24 -21.08 -19.59
C ASN A 369 -41.04 -21.09 -21.13
N MET A 370 -39.85 -20.70 -21.58
CA MET A 370 -39.40 -20.65 -22.96
C MET A 370 -38.41 -21.79 -23.23
N THR A 371 -38.49 -22.37 -24.41
CA THR A 371 -37.52 -23.39 -24.82
C THR A 371 -36.11 -22.77 -24.91
N LYS A 372 -35.07 -23.51 -24.47
CA LYS A 372 -33.66 -23.09 -24.56
C LYS A 372 -33.28 -22.51 -25.94
N GLN A 373 -33.88 -23.03 -27.00
CA GLN A 373 -33.68 -22.56 -28.36
C GLN A 373 -34.18 -21.12 -28.61
N LYS A 374 -35.33 -20.73 -28.06
CA LYS A 374 -35.86 -19.36 -28.15
C LYS A 374 -35.04 -18.38 -27.31
N ILE A 375 -34.59 -18.81 -26.13
CA ILE A 375 -33.72 -18.00 -25.27
C ILE A 375 -32.39 -17.68 -25.99
N ASN A 376 -31.74 -18.70 -26.55
CA ASN A 376 -30.49 -18.53 -27.29
C ASN A 376 -30.65 -17.57 -28.49
N GLN A 377 -31.80 -17.61 -29.17
CA GLN A 377 -32.08 -16.68 -30.26
C GLN A 377 -32.27 -15.24 -29.78
N ILE A 378 -32.99 -15.02 -28.68
CA ILE A 378 -33.23 -13.68 -28.13
C ILE A 378 -31.92 -13.09 -27.59
N VAL A 379 -31.22 -13.83 -26.72
CA VAL A 379 -29.94 -13.40 -26.14
C VAL A 379 -28.90 -13.18 -27.23
N GLY A 380 -28.81 -14.11 -28.19
CA GLY A 380 -27.93 -13.95 -29.35
C GLY A 380 -28.26 -12.70 -30.16
N SER A 381 -29.53 -12.43 -30.45
CA SER A 381 -29.95 -11.25 -31.22
C SER A 381 -29.65 -9.94 -30.50
N ILE A 382 -29.85 -9.88 -29.17
CA ILE A 382 -29.47 -8.73 -28.35
C ILE A 382 -27.95 -8.55 -28.35
N GLY A 383 -27.20 -9.63 -28.16
CA GLY A 383 -25.74 -9.63 -28.20
C GLY A 383 -25.20 -9.14 -29.55
N ALA A 384 -25.82 -9.55 -30.66
CA ALA A 384 -25.46 -9.07 -32.00
C ALA A 384 -25.75 -7.57 -32.16
N PHE A 385 -26.89 -7.08 -31.69
CA PHE A 385 -27.22 -5.66 -31.75
C PHE A 385 -26.23 -4.81 -30.93
N ILE A 386 -25.90 -5.23 -29.71
CA ILE A 386 -24.91 -4.56 -28.87
C ILE A 386 -23.52 -4.61 -29.53
N GLY A 387 -23.13 -5.75 -30.10
CA GLY A 387 -21.86 -5.89 -30.82
C GLY A 387 -21.68 -4.87 -31.95
N ILE A 388 -22.75 -4.57 -32.70
CA ILE A 388 -22.73 -3.51 -33.72
C ILE A 388 -22.49 -2.14 -33.09
N ILE A 389 -23.16 -1.82 -31.97
CA ILE A 389 -22.99 -0.54 -31.27
C ILE A 389 -21.56 -0.35 -30.78
N VAL A 390 -20.93 -1.42 -30.25
CA VAL A 390 -19.53 -1.39 -29.82
C VAL A 390 -18.61 -0.99 -30.98
N PHE A 391 -18.83 -1.53 -32.18
CA PHE A 391 -18.00 -1.18 -33.33
C PHE A 391 -18.32 0.20 -33.92
N ILE A 392 -19.56 0.67 -33.82
CA ILE A 392 -19.94 2.06 -34.18
C ILE A 392 -19.16 3.07 -33.33
N ALA A 393 -18.77 2.71 -32.10
CA ALA A 393 -17.95 3.57 -31.24
C ALA A 393 -16.53 3.83 -31.80
N TYR A 394 -16.09 3.12 -32.84
CA TYR A 394 -14.87 3.45 -33.57
C TYR A 394 -15.01 4.66 -34.50
N ILE A 395 -16.24 5.05 -34.89
CA ILE A 395 -16.45 6.16 -35.84
C ILE A 395 -15.86 7.49 -35.33
N PRO A 396 -16.07 7.92 -34.08
CA PRO A 396 -15.40 9.12 -33.54
C PRO A 396 -13.88 9.03 -33.62
N GLN A 397 -13.30 7.86 -33.34
CA GLN A 397 -11.86 7.66 -33.41
C GLN A 397 -11.32 7.73 -34.84
N ILE A 398 -12.06 7.20 -35.82
CA ILE A 398 -11.74 7.33 -37.25
C ILE A 398 -11.69 8.82 -37.65
N PHE A 399 -12.67 9.62 -37.23
CA PHE A 399 -12.65 11.06 -37.50
C PHE A 399 -11.49 11.77 -36.80
N ALA A 400 -11.20 11.44 -35.54
CA ALA A 400 -10.08 12.01 -34.81
C ALA A 400 -8.73 11.69 -35.49
N ASN A 401 -8.56 10.44 -35.94
CA ASN A 401 -7.39 9.99 -36.69
C ASN A 401 -7.19 10.79 -38.00
N LEU A 402 -8.28 11.03 -38.75
CA LEU A 402 -8.25 11.83 -39.98
C LEU A 402 -7.95 13.32 -39.73
N GLN A 403 -8.24 13.81 -38.52
CA GLN A 403 -7.92 15.18 -38.08
C GLN A 403 -6.50 15.33 -37.50
N GLY A 404 -5.71 14.25 -37.50
CA GLY A 404 -4.32 14.24 -37.01
C GLY A 404 -4.13 13.76 -35.58
N ASN A 405 -5.22 13.48 -34.84
CA ASN A 405 -5.17 12.91 -33.49
C ASN A 405 -5.14 11.38 -33.57
N LYS A 406 -3.98 10.84 -33.95
CA LYS A 406 -3.78 9.39 -34.20
C LYS A 406 -3.78 8.59 -32.90
N ALA A 407 -4.62 7.56 -32.82
CA ALA A 407 -4.61 6.57 -31.74
C ALA A 407 -3.67 5.39 -32.03
N GLN A 408 -3.45 4.52 -31.03
CA GLN A 408 -2.65 3.31 -31.21
C GLN A 408 -3.32 2.33 -32.21
N PRO A 409 -2.59 1.85 -33.23
CA PRO A 409 -3.19 1.09 -34.34
C PRO A 409 -3.41 -0.40 -34.04
N PHE A 410 -2.69 -0.99 -33.08
CA PHE A 410 -2.67 -2.44 -32.89
C PHE A 410 -3.98 -3.00 -32.35
N GLN A 411 -4.63 -2.32 -31.41
CA GLN A 411 -5.89 -2.78 -30.84
C GLN A 411 -7.03 -2.89 -31.89
N PRO A 412 -7.30 -1.87 -32.73
CA PRO A 412 -8.28 -2.01 -33.81
C PRO A 412 -7.94 -3.09 -34.84
N LEU A 413 -6.65 -3.30 -35.14
CA LEU A 413 -6.21 -4.38 -36.04
C LEU A 413 -6.52 -5.77 -35.45
N SER A 414 -6.15 -6.00 -34.18
CA SER A 414 -6.45 -7.26 -33.49
C SER A 414 -7.95 -7.54 -33.41
N ALA A 415 -8.76 -6.50 -33.15
CA ALA A 415 -10.21 -6.60 -33.16
C ALA A 415 -10.75 -7.00 -34.55
N ALA A 416 -10.27 -6.34 -35.62
CA ALA A 416 -10.69 -6.65 -36.99
C ALA A 416 -10.32 -8.08 -37.41
N VAL A 417 -9.12 -8.55 -37.08
CA VAL A 417 -8.67 -9.92 -37.36
C VAL A 417 -9.51 -10.95 -36.59
N SER A 418 -9.76 -10.70 -35.29
CA SER A 418 -10.62 -11.58 -34.48
C SER A 418 -12.04 -11.66 -35.05
N CYS A 419 -12.61 -10.52 -35.43
CA CYS A 419 -13.92 -10.47 -36.05
C CYS A 419 -13.96 -11.25 -37.38
N LEU A 420 -12.89 -11.17 -38.19
CA LEU A 420 -12.81 -11.91 -39.45
C LEU A 420 -12.86 -13.42 -39.21
N ILE A 421 -12.16 -13.92 -38.19
CA ILE A 421 -12.20 -15.34 -37.80
C ILE A 421 -13.64 -15.74 -37.44
N TRP A 422 -14.34 -14.92 -36.66
CA TRP A 422 -15.73 -15.19 -36.28
C TRP A 422 -16.71 -15.12 -37.45
N VAL A 423 -16.50 -14.21 -38.40
CA VAL A 423 -17.27 -14.17 -39.65
C VAL A 423 -17.06 -15.47 -40.43
N ILE A 424 -15.81 -15.91 -40.61
CA ILE A 424 -15.49 -17.16 -41.30
C ILE A 424 -16.16 -18.34 -40.58
N TYR A 425 -16.02 -18.45 -39.27
CA TYR A 425 -16.64 -19.50 -38.47
C TYR A 425 -18.18 -19.51 -38.61
N GLY A 426 -18.82 -18.34 -38.47
CA GLY A 426 -20.27 -18.23 -38.63
C GLY A 426 -20.75 -18.60 -40.03
N TRP A 427 -19.91 -18.35 -41.05
CA TRP A 427 -20.21 -18.66 -42.45
C TRP A 427 -20.03 -20.14 -42.79
N THR A 428 -19.07 -20.82 -42.16
CA THR A 428 -18.78 -22.25 -42.35
C THR A 428 -19.57 -23.16 -41.40
N LYS A 429 -20.39 -22.59 -40.51
CA LYS A 429 -21.24 -23.35 -39.60
C LYS A 429 -22.35 -24.11 -40.35
N GLU A 430 -22.39 -25.42 -40.15
CA GLU A 430 -23.46 -26.31 -40.64
C GLU A 430 -24.50 -26.63 -39.55
N PRO A 431 -25.77 -26.92 -39.91
CA PRO A 431 -26.35 -26.96 -41.25
C PRO A 431 -26.82 -25.60 -41.78
N LYS A 432 -26.74 -24.53 -40.96
CA LYS A 432 -27.13 -23.17 -41.33
C LYS A 432 -26.11 -22.16 -40.82
N LYS A 433 -25.83 -21.16 -41.64
CA LYS A 433 -25.00 -20.00 -41.29
C LYS A 433 -25.51 -19.32 -40.03
N ASP A 434 -24.58 -18.88 -39.19
CA ASP A 434 -24.87 -18.19 -37.94
C ASP A 434 -24.87 -16.67 -38.15
N TRP A 435 -25.99 -16.14 -38.63
CA TRP A 435 -26.14 -14.72 -38.91
C TRP A 435 -26.01 -13.83 -37.66
N ILE A 436 -26.29 -14.38 -36.47
CA ILE A 436 -26.11 -13.70 -35.19
C ILE A 436 -24.62 -13.40 -34.95
N LEU A 437 -23.72 -14.31 -35.37
CA LEU A 437 -22.28 -14.07 -35.32
C LEU A 437 -21.78 -13.25 -36.51
N ILE A 438 -22.27 -13.53 -37.73
CA ILE A 438 -21.73 -12.93 -38.95
C ILE A 438 -21.95 -11.42 -39.00
N ILE A 439 -23.17 -10.93 -38.72
CA ILE A 439 -23.54 -9.53 -38.92
C ILE A 439 -22.73 -8.56 -38.03
N PRO A 440 -22.69 -8.72 -36.69
CA PRO A 440 -21.92 -7.81 -35.83
C PRO A 440 -20.43 -7.87 -36.09
N ASN A 441 -19.86 -9.06 -36.30
CA ASN A 441 -18.43 -9.20 -36.54
C ASN A 441 -18.04 -8.63 -37.92
N SER A 442 -18.92 -8.66 -38.92
CA SER A 442 -18.66 -8.00 -40.20
C SER A 442 -18.52 -6.47 -40.04
N ALA A 443 -19.32 -5.85 -39.16
CA ALA A 443 -19.13 -4.44 -38.80
C ALA A 443 -17.79 -4.21 -38.09
N GLY A 444 -17.36 -5.13 -37.22
CA GLY A 444 -16.06 -5.09 -36.55
C GLY A 444 -14.86 -5.20 -37.49
N VAL A 445 -14.94 -6.07 -38.52
CA VAL A 445 -13.90 -6.16 -39.57
C VAL A 445 -13.74 -4.82 -40.28
N VAL A 446 -14.85 -4.21 -40.70
CA VAL A 446 -14.83 -2.95 -41.48
C VAL A 446 -14.39 -1.78 -40.62
N LEU A 447 -15.06 -1.55 -39.48
CA LEU A 447 -14.80 -0.38 -38.65
C LEU A 447 -13.46 -0.49 -37.90
N GLY A 448 -13.10 -1.68 -37.42
CA GLY A 448 -11.78 -1.93 -36.84
C GLY A 448 -10.66 -1.75 -37.86
N GLY A 449 -10.84 -2.27 -39.08
CA GLY A 449 -9.88 -2.13 -40.18
C GLY A 449 -9.70 -0.68 -40.63
N LEU A 450 -10.79 0.09 -40.78
CA LEU A 450 -10.75 1.51 -41.09
C LEU A 450 -10.07 2.33 -39.98
N THR A 451 -10.32 1.99 -38.72
CA THR A 451 -9.67 2.66 -37.59
C THR A 451 -8.18 2.39 -37.57
N PHE A 452 -7.76 1.15 -37.84
CA PHE A 452 -6.35 0.81 -38.01
C PHE A 452 -5.71 1.61 -39.15
N LEU A 453 -6.31 1.59 -40.35
CA LEU A 453 -5.77 2.27 -41.52
C LEU A 453 -5.67 3.78 -41.33
N THR A 454 -6.63 4.39 -40.65
CA THR A 454 -6.61 5.83 -40.36
C THR A 454 -5.66 6.19 -39.23
N ALA A 455 -5.30 5.25 -38.36
CA ALA A 455 -4.32 5.45 -37.29
C ALA A 455 -2.86 5.39 -37.76
N LEU A 456 -2.60 4.83 -38.94
CA LEU A 456 -1.34 4.98 -39.68
C LEU A 456 -1.22 6.39 -40.25
#